data_AF-A0A926UEX0-F1
#
_entry.id   AF-A0A926UEX0-F1
#
_cell.length_a   1.000
_cell.length_b   1.000
_cell.length_c   1.000
_cell.angle_alpha   90.00
_cell.angle_beta   90.00
_cell.angle_gamma   90.00
#
_symmetry.space_group_name_H-M   'P 1'
#
loop_
_entity.id
_entity.type
_entity.pdbx_description
1 polymer ?
#
loop_
_entity_poly.entity_id
_entity_poly.type
_entity_poly.pdbx_seq_one_letter_code
_entity_poly.pdbx_strand_id
1 'polypeptide(L)'
;MVNSNQSNDQSPEYLELLSLLKKSIWWFGITAWVFGICDRSIATFSDGSLSAIDIMQLFTAAFFFSCWLLLKPTPEPVLSPSTSKF
;
A
#
# COMPACT_ATOMS: atom_id res chain seq x y z
N MET A 1 40.06 21.62 -12.57
CA MET A 1 38.73 21.51 -13.20
C MET A 1 38.02 20.34 -12.53
N VAL A 2 37.10 20.63 -11.61
CA VAL A 2 36.35 19.60 -10.87
C VAL A 2 35.20 19.13 -11.76
N ASN A 3 35.16 17.84 -12.08
CA ASN A 3 34.18 17.26 -12.99
C ASN A 3 32.89 16.92 -12.22
N SER A 4 31.82 17.68 -12.46
CA SER A 4 30.51 17.53 -11.82
C SER A 4 29.58 16.60 -12.62
N ASN A 5 29.98 15.34 -12.81
CA ASN A 5 29.09 14.29 -13.32
C ASN A 5 28.72 13.36 -12.16
N GLN A 6 27.69 13.74 -11.40
CA GLN A 6 27.17 12.98 -10.24
C GLN A 6 25.64 12.83 -10.33
N SER A 7 25.07 12.69 -11.54
CA SER A 7 23.61 12.82 -11.72
C SER A 7 22.87 11.60 -12.29
N ASN A 8 23.45 10.39 -12.39
CA ASN A 8 22.64 9.27 -12.94
C ASN A 8 22.88 7.84 -12.43
N ASP A 9 23.84 7.59 -11.53
CA ASP A 9 24.15 6.21 -11.08
C ASP A 9 23.28 5.72 -9.91
N GLN A 10 22.36 6.53 -9.39
CA GLN A 10 21.51 6.18 -8.25
C GLN A 10 20.13 5.63 -8.66
N SER A 11 19.83 5.58 -9.97
CA SER A 11 18.50 5.16 -10.44
C SER A 11 18.15 3.70 -10.15
N PRO A 12 19.02 2.68 -10.32
CA PRO A 12 18.59 1.29 -10.12
C PRO A 12 18.39 0.95 -8.64
N GLU A 13 19.28 1.39 -7.75
CA GLU A 13 19.15 1.20 -6.30
C GLU A 13 17.94 1.96 -5.74
N TYR A 14 17.70 3.18 -6.21
CA TYR A 14 16.53 3.96 -5.80
C TYR A 14 15.21 3.30 -6.23
N LEU A 15 15.14 2.75 -7.44
CA LEU A 15 13.97 2.00 -7.92
C LEU A 15 13.73 0.72 -7.11
N GLU A 16 14.80 0.03 -6.70
CA GLU A 16 14.70 -1.14 -5.84
C GLU A 16 14.19 -0.76 -4.43
N LEU A 17 14.74 0.29 -3.82
CA LEU A 17 14.26 0.81 -2.54
C LEU A 17 12.81 1.29 -2.62
N LEU A 18 12.42 1.98 -3.69
CA LEU A 18 11.02 2.36 -3.91
C LEU A 18 10.12 1.13 -4.03
N SER A 19 10.56 0.06 -4.69
CA SER A 19 9.78 -1.18 -4.80
C SER A 19 9.56 -1.83 -3.43
N LEU A 20 10.59 -1.86 -2.59
CA LEU A 20 10.54 -2.40 -1.23
C LEU A 20 9.70 -1.51 -0.30
N LEU A 21 9.85 -0.19 -0.38
CA LEU A 21 9.06 0.78 0.37
C LEU A 21 7.59 0.70 -0.02
N LYS A 22 7.28 0.60 -1.32
CA LYS A 22 5.91 0.46 -1.85
C LYS A 22 5.26 -0.84 -1.38
N LYS A 23 6.03 -1.92 -1.26
CA LYS A 23 5.58 -3.20 -0.71
C LYS A 23 5.39 -3.12 0.81
N SER A 24 6.30 -2.43 1.51
CA SER A 24 6.27 -2.23 2.96
C SER A 24 5.11 -1.33 3.39
N ILE A 25 4.88 -0.19 2.71
CA ILE A 25 3.74 0.70 2.97
C ILE A 25 2.41 0.01 2.66
N TRP A 26 2.38 -0.89 1.67
CA TRP A 26 1.19 -1.67 1.36
C TRP A 26 0.86 -2.64 2.50
N TRP A 27 1.84 -3.43 2.97
CA TRP A 27 1.68 -4.32 4.13
C TRP A 27 1.39 -3.55 5.42
N PHE A 28 2.09 -2.45 5.66
CA PHE A 28 1.88 -1.60 6.83
C PHE A 28 0.49 -0.98 6.83
N GLY A 29 0.02 -0.53 5.66
CA GLY A 29 -1.35 -0.07 5.47
C GLY A 29 -2.35 -1.15 5.83
N ILE A 30 -2.17 -2.39 5.35
CA ILE A 30 -3.05 -3.51 5.72
C ILE A 30 -3.12 -3.69 7.23
N THR A 31 -1.97 -3.73 7.91
CA THR A 31 -1.93 -3.89 9.36
C THR A 31 -2.55 -2.69 10.09
N ALA A 32 -2.32 -1.46 9.62
CA ALA A 32 -2.87 -0.25 10.21
C ALA A 32 -4.39 -0.16 10.05
N TRP A 33 -4.92 -0.56 8.88
CA TRP A 33 -6.36 -0.63 8.63
C TRP A 33 -7.03 -1.68 9.53
N VAL A 34 -6.48 -2.89 9.61
CA VAL A 34 -7.01 -3.95 10.49
C VAL A 34 -6.96 -3.50 11.95
N PHE A 35 -5.82 -2.95 12.39
CA PHE A 35 -5.67 -2.46 13.75
C PHE A 35 -6.64 -1.31 14.07
N GLY A 36 -6.79 -0.32 13.19
CA GLY A 36 -7.69 0.81 13.39
C GLY A 36 -9.17 0.41 13.42
N ILE A 37 -9.58 -0.54 12.56
CA ILE A 37 -10.93 -1.11 12.60
C ILE A 37 -11.16 -1.87 13.91
N CYS A 38 -10.18 -2.67 14.35
CA CYS A 38 -10.26 -3.40 15.61
C CYS A 38 -10.32 -2.47 16.82
N ASP A 39 -9.46 -1.45 16.90
CA ASP A 39 -9.44 -0.46 17.99
C ASP A 39 -10.79 0.25 18.14
N ARG A 40 -11.32 0.77 17.02
CA ARG A 40 -12.65 1.39 16.98
C ARG A 40 -13.77 0.41 17.36
N SER A 41 -13.69 -0.83 16.88
CA SER A 41 -14.67 -1.88 17.19
C SER A 41 -14.64 -2.25 18.67
N ILE A 42 -13.44 -2.36 19.27
CA ILE A 42 -13.26 -2.71 20.68
C ILE A 42 -13.75 -1.57 21.57
N ALA A 43 -13.46 -0.31 21.23
CA ALA A 43 -13.95 0.86 21.95
C ALA A 43 -15.48 0.92 21.96
N THR A 44 -16.12 0.74 20.80
CA THR A 44 -17.60 0.75 20.68
C THR A 44 -18.26 -0.48 21.29
N PHE A 45 -17.61 -1.64 21.23
CA PHE A 45 -18.09 -2.85 21.90
C PHE A 45 -17.96 -2.73 23.42
N SER A 46 -16.90 -2.09 23.91
CA SER A 46 -16.71 -1.80 25.34
C SER A 46 -17.71 -0.78 25.86
N ASP A 47 -18.09 0.21 25.06
CA ASP A 47 -19.15 1.18 25.39
C ASP A 47 -20.57 0.61 25.23
N GLY A 48 -20.71 -0.63 24.74
CA GLY A 48 -22.00 -1.33 24.62
C GLY A 48 -22.99 -0.69 23.63
N SER A 49 -22.57 0.35 22.91
CA SER A 49 -23.42 1.18 22.06
C SER A 49 -22.98 1.02 20.62
N LEU A 50 -23.31 -0.11 20.01
CA LEU A 50 -23.20 -0.28 18.56
C LEU A 50 -24.25 0.61 17.88
N SER A 51 -23.89 1.86 17.66
CA SER A 51 -24.73 2.79 16.91
C SER A 51 -24.63 2.47 15.41
N ALA A 52 -25.70 2.70 14.65
CA ALA A 52 -25.72 2.50 13.20
C ALA A 52 -24.60 3.29 12.49
N ILE A 53 -24.16 4.40 13.09
CA ILE A 53 -23.08 5.23 12.57
C ILE A 53 -21.71 4.53 12.67
N ASP A 54 -21.47 3.74 13.71
CA ASP A 54 -20.23 2.99 13.87
C ASP A 54 -20.15 1.86 12.84
N ILE A 55 -21.29 1.22 12.55
CA ILE A 55 -21.39 0.22 11.47
C ILE A 55 -21.11 0.86 10.11
N MET A 56 -21.68 2.04 9.84
CA MET A 56 -21.43 2.77 8.60
C MET A 56 -19.95 3.16 8.48
N GLN A 57 -19.33 3.62 9.57
CA GLN A 57 -17.89 3.91 9.59
C GLN A 57 -17.04 2.66 9.40
N LEU A 58 -17.41 1.54 10.02
CA LEU A 58 -16.72 0.26 9.84
C LEU A 58 -16.78 -0.17 8.39
N PHE A 59 -17.95 -0.01 7.76
CA PHE A 59 -18.16 -0.34 6.37
C PHE A 59 -17.37 0.57 5.44
N THR A 60 -17.35 1.89 5.69
CA THR A 60 -16.52 2.83 4.94
C THR A 60 -15.03 2.52 5.11
N ALA A 61 -14.57 2.23 6.34
CA ALA A 61 -13.19 1.84 6.61
C ALA A 61 -12.83 0.54 5.89
N ALA A 62 -13.72 -0.46 5.89
CA ALA A 62 -13.55 -1.71 5.16
C ALA A 62 -13.56 -1.53 3.63
N PHE A 63 -14.38 -0.61 3.11
CA PHE A 63 -14.39 -0.24 1.69
C PHE A 63 -13.07 0.41 1.30
N PHE A 64 -12.59 1.36 2.11
CA PHE A 64 -11.30 2.00 1.90
C PHE A 64 -10.14 1.01 1.99
N PHE A 65 -10.19 0.08 2.94
CA PHE A 65 -9.25 -1.04 3.04
C PHE A 65 -9.28 -1.93 1.79
N SER A 66 -10.46 -2.20 1.24
CA SER A 66 -10.61 -2.96 -0.01
C SER A 66 -10.00 -2.21 -1.19
N CYS A 67 -10.27 -0.90 -1.33
CA CYS A 67 -9.62 -0.04 -2.31
C CYS A 67 -8.09 -0.01 -2.14
N TRP A 68 -7.60 0.00 -0.90
CA TRP A 68 -6.18 -0.08 -0.58
C TRP A 68 -5.56 -1.42 -1.02
N LEU A 69 -6.28 -2.53 -0.83
CA LEU A 69 -5.87 -3.85 -1.29
C LEU A 69 -5.78 -3.90 -2.83
N LEU A 70 -6.72 -3.25 -3.52
CA LEU A 70 -6.77 -3.18 -4.99
C LEU A 70 -5.63 -2.34 -5.57
N LEU A 71 -5.11 -1.35 -4.83
CA LEU A 71 -3.91 -0.60 -5.18
C LEU A 71 -2.61 -1.42 -5.08
N LYS A 72 -2.71 -2.75 -4.90
CA LYS A 72 -1.57 -3.68 -4.85
C LYS A 72 -0.52 -3.24 -5.87
N PRO A 73 0.75 -3.08 -5.46
CA PRO A 73 1.82 -2.74 -6.37
C PRO A 73 1.95 -3.86 -7.40
N THR A 74 1.29 -3.69 -8.55
CA THR A 74 1.54 -4.52 -9.72
C THR A 74 2.95 -4.17 -10.17
N PRO A 75 3.90 -5.12 -10.12
CA PRO A 75 5.14 -4.93 -10.85
C PRO A 75 4.73 -4.80 -12.32
N GLU A 76 5.10 -3.70 -12.97
CA GLU A 76 4.95 -3.66 -14.43
C GLU A 76 5.68 -4.88 -14.98
N PRO A 77 5.01 -5.72 -15.80
CA PRO A 77 5.71 -6.74 -16.55
C PRO A 77 6.64 -5.97 -17.49
N VAL A 78 7.91 -5.88 -17.11
CA VAL A 78 8.98 -5.38 -17.97
C VAL A 78 8.88 -6.23 -19.23
N LEU A 79 8.38 -5.60 -20.30
CA LEU A 79 8.12 -6.15 -21.62
C LEU A 79 8.80 -7.51 -21.81
N SER A 80 8.01 -8.58 -21.77
CA SER A 80 8.46 -9.84 -22.35
C SER A 80 8.86 -9.51 -23.79
N PRO A 81 10.16 -9.60 -24.14
CA PRO A 81 10.57 -9.32 -25.51
C PRO A 81 9.76 -10.26 -26.38
N SER A 82 8.93 -9.64 -27.21
CA SER A 82 8.14 -10.28 -28.25
C SER A 82 8.87 -11.53 -28.73
N THR A 83 8.27 -12.70 -28.49
CA THR A 83 8.62 -13.95 -29.15
C THR A 83 8.21 -13.78 -30.62
N SER A 84 8.95 -12.93 -31.31
CA SER A 84 9.02 -12.77 -32.74
C SER A 84 10.39 -13.30 -33.12
N LYS A 85 10.38 -14.58 -33.53
CA LYS A 85 11.35 -15.30 -34.37
C LYS A 85 11.25 -16.81 -34.07
N PHE A 86 10.35 -17.52 -34.74
CA PHE A 86 10.60 -18.28 -35.97
C PHE A 86 9.34 -19.08 -36.33
#